data_AF-A9ET64-F1
#
_entry.id   AF-A9ET64-F1
#
_cell.length_a   1.000
_cell.length_b   1.000
_cell.length_c   1.000
_cell.angle_alpha   90.00
_cell.angle_beta   90.00
_cell.angle_gamma   90.00
#
_symmetry.space_group_name_H-M   'P 1'
#
loop_
_entity.id
_entity.type
_entity.pdbx_description
1 polymer ?
#
loop_
_entity_poly.entity_id
_entity_poly.type
_entity_poly.pdbx_seq_one_letter_code
_entity_poly.pdbx_strand_id
1 'polypeptide(L)'
;MPVQTDGRRLQRLCAAALIVHLCAACARRTSPEAGATAAPSPEADAAAAPSPEADAAAAPSLAGPAENPAGDEITPVYGKAEGAPEPLAARLCDALHALPARRKAACCGGAAGFQAAAECARALSVAVRARAVTLSTDEVGRCVEAMERSLDGCDWVSPLAAPVPPACEGIVRGALDEGARCRSSLECAGGLRCDGAGPTDAGTCRAPRAAGPCGLSVDALAAVTRQTRYAEAHPECRGHCAGRACTDDVPLGGRCEAHAACGRGRRCVDARCSEAALPPAGAACLGGLCAAGARCVDGRCAAPKAEGEACARDGECRAACVRRARGGAAGGVCGMRCAAP
;
A
#
# COMPACT_ATOMS: atom_id res chain seq x y z
N MET A 1 -25.86 33.72 -16.16
CA MET A 1 -25.63 33.40 -17.58
C MET A 1 -25.17 31.96 -17.67
N PRO A 2 -25.98 31.03 -18.21
CA PRO A 2 -25.60 29.63 -18.33
C PRO A 2 -24.67 29.41 -19.52
N VAL A 3 -23.54 28.76 -19.28
CA VAL A 3 -22.57 28.37 -20.31
C VAL A 3 -22.97 26.99 -20.85
N GLN A 4 -23.46 26.95 -22.09
CA GLN A 4 -23.69 25.74 -22.86
C GLN A 4 -22.35 25.23 -23.41
N THR A 5 -21.92 24.04 -23.00
CA THR A 5 -20.78 23.34 -23.61
C THR A 5 -21.27 22.38 -24.69
N ASP A 6 -20.83 22.65 -25.92
CA ASP A 6 -21.29 22.02 -27.16
C ASP A 6 -20.52 20.71 -27.42
N GLY A 7 -21.07 19.58 -26.97
CA GLY A 7 -20.46 18.24 -26.99
C GLY A 7 -20.47 17.50 -28.33
N ARG A 8 -20.53 18.19 -29.48
CA ARG A 8 -20.74 17.56 -30.80
C ARG A 8 -19.56 17.55 -31.77
N ARG A 9 -18.37 18.02 -31.38
CA ARG A 9 -17.20 18.09 -32.29
C ARG A 9 -16.20 16.92 -32.22
N LEU A 10 -16.29 16.01 -31.24
CA LEU A 10 -15.32 14.89 -31.14
C LEU A 10 -15.69 13.61 -31.91
N GLN A 11 -16.89 13.53 -32.52
CA GLN A 11 -17.38 12.28 -33.10
C GLN A 11 -17.08 12.10 -34.61
N ARG A 12 -16.29 12.99 -35.24
CA ARG A 12 -16.05 12.98 -36.70
C ARG A 12 -14.61 12.68 -37.15
N LEU A 13 -13.72 12.23 -36.27
CA LEU A 13 -12.31 11.96 -36.63
C LEU A 13 -11.86 10.49 -36.53
N CYS A 14 -12.74 9.52 -36.27
CA CYS A 14 -12.36 8.11 -36.12
C CYS A 14 -12.76 7.19 -37.29
N ALA A 15 -12.85 7.70 -38.52
CA ALA A 15 -13.22 6.88 -39.68
C ALA A 15 -12.25 7.09 -40.86
N ALA A 16 -11.00 6.63 -40.70
CA ALA A 16 -10.12 6.24 -41.83
C ALA A 16 -8.79 5.70 -41.31
N ALA A 17 -8.71 4.40 -41.02
CA ALA A 17 -7.47 3.59 -41.13
C ALA A 17 -7.81 2.13 -40.85
N LEU A 18 -8.42 1.48 -41.84
CA LEU A 18 -8.56 0.04 -41.94
C LEU A 18 -7.78 -0.37 -43.19
N ILE A 19 -7.08 -1.51 -43.12
CA ILE A 19 -6.60 -2.39 -44.20
C ILE A 19 -5.09 -2.72 -44.07
N VAL A 20 -4.84 -4.05 -44.09
CA VAL A 20 -3.58 -4.78 -44.29
C VAL A 20 -2.80 -5.23 -43.04
N HIS A 21 -3.22 -6.37 -42.44
CA HIS A 21 -2.45 -7.63 -42.51
C HIS A 21 -3.22 -8.81 -41.87
N LEU A 22 -3.83 -9.63 -42.74
CA LEU A 22 -4.13 -11.05 -42.48
C LEU A 22 -2.90 -11.88 -42.86
N CYS A 23 -2.38 -12.70 -41.96
CA CYS A 23 -1.70 -13.96 -42.28
C CYS A 23 -1.84 -14.95 -41.12
N ALA A 24 -2.76 -15.90 -41.34
CA ALA A 24 -2.74 -17.32 -40.97
C ALA A 24 -1.94 -17.79 -39.74
N ALA A 25 -2.66 -18.23 -38.71
CA ALA A 25 -2.32 -19.46 -37.97
C ALA A 25 -3.60 -20.04 -37.33
N CYS A 26 -4.30 -20.90 -38.07
CA CYS A 26 -5.32 -21.78 -37.53
C CYS A 26 -4.62 -22.91 -36.76
N ALA A 27 -4.79 -22.95 -35.43
CA ALA A 27 -4.58 -24.16 -34.64
C ALA A 27 -5.85 -24.42 -33.82
N ARG A 28 -6.70 -25.28 -34.40
CA ARG A 28 -7.84 -25.93 -33.76
C ARG A 28 -7.32 -26.65 -32.50
N ARG A 29 -7.84 -26.32 -31.33
CA ARG A 29 -7.77 -27.20 -30.16
C ARG A 29 -9.14 -27.81 -29.95
N THR A 30 -9.22 -29.08 -30.32
CA THR A 30 -10.28 -30.03 -30.01
C THR A 30 -10.34 -30.25 -28.50
N SER A 31 -11.52 -30.03 -27.91
CA SER A 31 -11.90 -30.56 -26.60
C SER A 31 -12.01 -32.08 -26.67
N PRO A 32 -11.52 -32.83 -25.66
CA PRO A 32 -12.04 -34.14 -25.36
C PRO A 32 -13.05 -34.05 -24.21
N GLU A 33 -14.29 -34.41 -24.53
CA GLU A 33 -15.24 -34.97 -23.57
C GLU A 33 -14.84 -36.40 -23.18
N ALA A 34 -15.45 -36.85 -22.08
CA ALA A 34 -15.59 -38.23 -21.60
C ALA A 34 -14.52 -38.76 -20.63
N GLY A 35 -15.01 -39.26 -19.49
CA GLY A 35 -14.25 -40.16 -18.63
C GLY A 35 -14.74 -40.18 -17.19
N ALA A 36 -15.96 -40.66 -16.96
CA ALA A 36 -16.45 -41.00 -15.64
C ALA A 36 -15.62 -42.13 -15.01
N THR A 37 -15.27 -42.01 -13.72
CA THR A 37 -15.18 -43.16 -12.80
C THR A 37 -15.41 -42.67 -11.38
N ALA A 38 -16.48 -43.22 -10.79
CA ALA A 38 -16.88 -43.08 -9.41
C ALA A 38 -16.14 -44.06 -8.50
N ALA A 39 -16.34 -43.85 -7.18
CA ALA A 39 -16.11 -44.73 -6.02
C ALA A 39 -14.82 -44.49 -5.19
N PRO A 40 -14.80 -44.85 -3.89
CA PRO A 40 -15.88 -44.82 -2.89
C PRO A 40 -15.49 -44.06 -1.60
N SER A 41 -16.52 -43.66 -0.85
CA SER A 41 -16.45 -43.25 0.57
C SER A 41 -16.08 -44.43 1.47
N PRO A 42 -15.34 -44.20 2.57
CA PRO A 42 -15.43 -45.05 3.75
C PRO A 42 -16.29 -44.38 4.82
N GLU A 43 -17.37 -45.08 5.16
CA GLU A 43 -18.08 -45.00 6.43
C GLU A 43 -17.12 -45.38 7.56
N ALA A 44 -17.15 -44.64 8.66
CA ALA A 44 -16.62 -45.10 9.94
C ALA A 44 -17.57 -44.65 11.05
N ASP A 45 -18.22 -45.66 11.61
CA ASP A 45 -19.17 -45.64 12.70
C ASP A 45 -18.62 -45.08 14.02
N ALA A 46 -19.53 -44.38 14.69
CA ALA A 46 -19.88 -44.46 16.10
C ALA A 46 -18.83 -44.89 17.15
N ALA A 47 -18.57 -43.97 18.08
CA ALA A 47 -18.52 -44.30 19.50
C ALA A 47 -19.04 -43.14 20.34
N ALA A 48 -20.07 -43.43 21.12
CA ALA A 48 -20.80 -42.52 22.00
C ALA A 48 -20.37 -42.65 23.46
N ALA A 49 -20.55 -41.53 24.19
CA ALA A 49 -20.72 -41.36 25.65
C ALA A 49 -19.48 -41.49 26.58
N PRO A 50 -19.49 -40.88 27.80
CA PRO A 50 -20.56 -40.12 28.46
C PRO A 50 -20.17 -38.70 28.95
N SER A 51 -21.22 -37.92 29.22
CA SER A 51 -21.22 -36.65 29.96
C SER A 51 -20.82 -36.80 31.43
N PRO A 52 -20.20 -35.76 32.02
CA PRO A 52 -20.40 -35.45 33.43
C PRO A 52 -21.06 -34.08 33.62
N GLU A 53 -22.22 -34.16 34.28
CA GLU A 53 -22.74 -33.32 35.36
C GLU A 53 -22.21 -31.87 35.52
N ALA A 54 -23.11 -30.96 35.17
CA ALA A 54 -23.50 -29.73 35.86
C ALA A 54 -22.66 -29.25 37.06
N ASP A 55 -21.99 -28.12 36.86
CA ASP A 55 -21.78 -27.13 37.91
C ASP A 55 -22.39 -25.79 37.46
N ALA A 56 -23.37 -25.33 38.23
CA ALA A 56 -24.10 -24.10 38.01
C ALA A 56 -23.23 -22.89 38.39
N ALA A 57 -22.47 -22.37 37.44
CA ALA A 57 -21.80 -21.07 37.57
C ALA A 57 -22.73 -19.96 37.08
N ALA A 58 -22.99 -19.00 37.97
CA ALA A 58 -23.84 -17.84 37.77
C ALA A 58 -23.58 -17.11 36.45
N ALA A 59 -24.65 -16.87 35.69
CA ALA A 59 -24.62 -16.05 34.48
C ALA A 59 -24.21 -14.60 34.84
N PRO A 60 -23.10 -14.07 34.30
CA PRO A 60 -22.89 -12.63 34.32
C PRO A 60 -23.92 -12.01 33.35
N SER A 61 -24.73 -11.09 33.87
CA SER A 61 -25.54 -10.19 33.06
C SER A 61 -24.63 -9.48 32.06
N LEU A 62 -24.64 -9.97 30.82
CA LEU A 62 -24.12 -9.27 29.66
C LEU A 62 -25.01 -8.04 29.48
N ALA A 63 -24.56 -6.90 30.01
CA ALA A 63 -25.05 -5.61 29.57
C ALA A 63 -24.83 -5.56 28.06
N GLY A 64 -25.92 -5.71 27.30
CA GLY A 64 -25.90 -5.61 25.86
C GLY A 64 -25.26 -4.29 25.43
N PRO A 65 -24.54 -4.26 24.30
CA PRO A 65 -23.98 -3.02 23.79
C PRO A 65 -25.13 -2.03 23.62
N ALA A 66 -25.03 -0.90 24.31
CA ALA A 66 -25.96 0.20 24.15
C ALA A 66 -26.03 0.57 22.66
N GLU A 67 -27.15 0.23 22.02
CA GLU A 67 -27.51 0.74 20.70
C GLU A 67 -27.54 2.26 20.81
N ASN A 68 -26.54 2.93 20.25
CA ASN A 68 -26.59 4.37 20.08
C ASN A 68 -27.82 4.67 19.18
N PRO A 69 -28.72 5.57 19.59
CA PRO A 69 -29.86 5.95 18.78
C PRO A 69 -29.37 6.47 17.43
N ALA A 70 -29.91 5.88 16.36
CA ALA A 70 -29.57 6.09 14.97
C ALA A 70 -29.81 7.54 14.52
N GLY A 71 -28.82 8.42 14.77
CA GLY A 71 -28.61 9.59 13.93
C GLY A 71 -27.74 9.15 12.75
N ASP A 72 -28.22 9.35 11.52
CA ASP A 72 -27.52 9.05 10.25
C ASP A 72 -26.23 9.88 10.02
N GLU A 73 -25.61 10.41 11.08
CA GLU A 73 -24.40 11.22 10.98
C GLU A 73 -23.17 10.33 10.79
N ILE A 74 -22.66 10.33 9.56
CA ILE A 74 -21.38 9.70 9.18
C ILE A 74 -20.25 10.35 9.98
N THR A 75 -19.77 9.65 11.01
CA THR A 75 -18.65 10.10 11.84
C THR A 75 -17.35 9.43 11.41
N PRO A 76 -16.24 10.19 11.25
CA PRO A 76 -14.94 9.61 10.98
C PRO A 76 -14.49 8.68 12.12
N VAL A 77 -13.91 7.54 11.76
CA VAL A 77 -13.40 6.53 12.72
C VAL A 77 -12.45 7.12 13.75
N TYR A 78 -11.60 8.06 13.32
CA TYR A 78 -10.85 8.92 14.22
C TYR A 78 -11.68 10.18 14.44
N GLY A 79 -12.39 10.24 15.58
CA GLY A 79 -13.17 11.41 15.98
C GLY A 79 -12.31 12.64 16.23
N LYS A 80 -12.94 13.81 16.41
CA LYS A 80 -12.23 15.04 16.78
C LYS A 80 -11.41 14.81 18.05
N ALA A 81 -10.12 15.08 17.97
CA ALA A 81 -9.24 15.02 19.13
C ALA A 81 -9.51 16.23 20.02
N GLU A 82 -9.76 16.00 21.31
CA GLU A 82 -9.72 17.08 22.31
C GLU A 82 -8.27 17.39 22.69
N GLY A 83 -7.97 18.67 22.89
CA GLY A 83 -6.66 19.15 23.31
C GLY A 83 -5.61 19.22 22.20
N ALA A 84 -4.38 19.54 22.62
CA ALA A 84 -3.24 19.62 21.71
C ALA A 84 -2.84 18.22 21.17
N PRO A 85 -2.25 18.14 19.96
CA PRO A 85 -1.66 16.91 19.47
C PRO A 85 -0.55 16.39 20.39
N GLU A 86 -0.39 15.07 20.45
CA GLU A 86 0.73 14.44 21.15
C GLU A 86 2.06 14.90 20.52
N PRO A 87 3.06 15.38 21.30
CA PRO A 87 4.27 15.98 20.75
C PRO A 87 5.04 15.08 19.78
N LEU A 88 5.17 13.77 20.09
CA LEU A 88 5.84 12.82 19.20
C LEU A 88 5.05 12.59 17.90
N ALA A 89 3.71 12.55 17.98
CA ALA A 89 2.86 12.41 16.81
C ALA A 89 2.99 13.63 15.89
N ALA A 90 2.93 14.85 16.46
CA ALA A 90 3.12 16.08 15.72
C ALA A 90 4.48 16.14 15.03
N ARG A 91 5.56 15.75 15.73
CA ARG A 91 6.93 15.73 15.17
C ARG A 91 7.06 14.75 14.00
N LEU A 92 6.56 13.53 14.14
CA LEU A 92 6.59 12.53 13.06
C LEU A 92 5.79 13.02 11.84
N CYS A 93 4.59 13.54 12.07
CA CYS A 93 3.70 14.00 11.00
C CYS A 93 4.21 15.26 10.29
N ASP A 94 4.87 16.19 10.99
CA ASP A 94 5.55 17.33 10.36
C ASP A 94 6.65 16.84 9.41
N ALA A 95 7.49 15.91 9.85
CA ALA A 95 8.57 15.36 9.03
C ALA A 95 8.06 14.63 7.78
N LEU A 96 6.97 13.87 7.90
CA LEU A 96 6.42 13.07 6.78
C LEU A 96 5.66 13.88 5.74
N HIS A 97 5.09 15.03 6.12
CA HIS A 97 4.16 15.80 5.27
C HIS A 97 4.55 17.27 5.12
N ALA A 98 4.63 18.01 6.23
CA ALA A 98 4.81 19.45 6.19
C ALA A 98 6.23 19.85 5.79
N LEU A 99 7.25 19.13 6.26
CA LEU A 99 8.64 19.33 5.85
C LEU A 99 8.83 19.17 4.33
N PRO A 100 8.43 18.05 3.67
CA PRO A 100 8.45 17.96 2.21
C PRO A 100 7.67 19.09 1.53
N ALA A 101 6.48 19.45 2.02
CA ALA A 101 5.69 20.51 1.42
C ALA A 101 6.40 21.87 1.46
N ARG A 102 6.99 22.24 2.62
CA ARG A 102 7.78 23.48 2.79
C ARG A 102 9.02 23.48 1.91
N ARG A 103 9.77 22.38 1.85
CA ARG A 103 10.99 22.27 1.02
C ARG A 103 10.66 22.34 -0.47
N LYS A 104 9.60 21.66 -0.92
CA LYS A 104 9.11 21.75 -2.31
C LYS A 104 8.72 23.18 -2.68
N ALA A 105 7.99 23.86 -1.79
CA ALA A 105 7.58 25.25 -1.98
C ALA A 105 8.78 26.19 -2.12
N ALA A 106 9.80 26.02 -1.27
CA ALA A 106 11.04 26.78 -1.35
C ALA A 106 11.78 26.55 -2.68
N CYS A 107 11.91 25.31 -3.13
CA CYS A 107 12.52 24.97 -4.43
C CYS A 107 11.75 25.56 -5.62
N CYS A 108 10.43 25.62 -5.53
CA CYS A 108 9.55 26.10 -6.61
C CYS A 108 9.21 27.60 -6.53
N GLY A 109 9.69 28.33 -5.52
CA GLY A 109 9.36 29.75 -5.33
C GLY A 109 7.87 30.01 -5.05
N GLY A 110 7.18 29.07 -4.39
CA GLY A 110 5.73 29.13 -4.13
C GLY A 110 5.36 28.96 -2.66
N ALA A 111 4.06 28.89 -2.38
CA ALA A 111 3.54 28.51 -1.08
C ALA A 111 3.47 26.98 -0.94
N ALA A 112 3.57 26.47 0.29
CA ALA A 112 3.28 25.07 0.56
C ALA A 112 1.81 24.77 0.20
N GLY A 113 1.61 23.79 -0.68
CA GLY A 113 0.26 23.32 -1.02
C GLY A 113 -0.40 22.57 0.14
N PHE A 114 -1.53 21.92 -0.16
CA PHE A 114 -2.19 21.04 0.79
C PHE A 114 -1.23 19.94 1.30
N GLN A 115 -1.27 19.70 2.61
CA GLN A 115 -0.47 18.68 3.29
C GLN A 115 -1.31 18.03 4.40
N ALA A 116 -1.03 16.77 4.71
CA ALA A 116 -1.82 15.97 5.65
C ALA A 116 -1.22 15.88 7.06
N ALA A 117 -0.27 16.75 7.44
CA ALA A 117 0.39 16.73 8.76
C ALA A 117 -0.60 16.94 9.91
N ALA A 118 -1.55 17.86 9.77
CA ALA A 118 -2.55 18.11 10.81
C ALA A 118 -3.46 16.89 11.02
N GLU A 119 -3.92 16.27 9.93
CA GLU A 119 -4.76 15.06 9.97
C GLU A 119 -3.98 13.85 10.50
N CYS A 120 -2.74 13.66 10.05
CA CYS A 120 -1.81 12.67 10.58
C CYS A 120 -1.62 12.83 12.09
N ALA A 121 -1.31 14.05 12.55
CA ALA A 121 -1.04 14.31 13.96
C ALA A 121 -2.29 14.07 14.79
N ARG A 122 -3.46 14.47 14.31
CA ARG A 122 -4.76 14.24 14.96
C ARG A 122 -5.06 12.75 15.11
N ALA A 123 -5.04 11.98 14.01
CA ALA A 123 -5.35 10.56 14.03
C ALA A 123 -4.36 9.76 14.90
N LEU A 124 -3.07 10.03 14.74
CA LEU A 124 -2.02 9.37 15.52
C LEU A 124 -2.09 9.74 17.01
N SER A 125 -2.41 10.99 17.36
CA SER A 125 -2.59 11.41 18.75
C SER A 125 -3.77 10.69 19.42
N VAL A 126 -4.88 10.50 18.70
CA VAL A 126 -6.03 9.72 19.19
C VAL A 126 -5.60 8.28 19.47
N ALA A 127 -4.87 7.65 18.55
CA ALA A 127 -4.40 6.27 18.73
C ALA A 127 -3.41 6.13 19.91
N VAL A 128 -2.47 7.07 20.06
CA VAL A 128 -1.50 7.09 21.18
C VAL A 128 -2.22 7.27 22.52
N ARG A 129 -3.15 8.22 22.63
CA ARG A 129 -3.90 8.44 23.88
C ARG A 129 -4.81 7.28 24.25
N ALA A 130 -5.39 6.62 23.26
CA ALA A 130 -6.14 5.38 23.45
C ALA A 130 -5.24 4.18 23.79
N ARG A 131 -3.91 4.37 23.84
CA ARG A 131 -2.90 3.32 24.03
C ARG A 131 -3.01 2.20 22.99
N ALA A 132 -3.57 2.50 21.83
CA ALA A 132 -3.72 1.58 20.73
C ALA A 132 -2.41 1.45 19.94
N VAL A 133 -1.56 2.48 19.98
CA VAL A 133 -0.22 2.46 19.41
C VAL A 133 0.81 3.04 20.37
N THR A 134 2.07 2.68 20.13
CA THR A 134 3.24 3.26 20.80
C THR A 134 4.18 3.88 19.78
N LEU A 135 4.92 4.91 20.21
CA LEU A 135 5.94 5.59 19.45
C LEU A 135 7.23 5.65 20.28
N SER A 136 8.38 5.40 19.64
CA SER A 136 9.69 5.59 20.26
C SER A 136 10.27 6.93 19.87
N THR A 137 10.77 7.70 20.85
CA THR A 137 11.46 8.98 20.62
C THR A 137 12.66 8.82 19.68
N ASP A 138 13.46 7.77 19.87
CA ASP A 138 14.68 7.53 19.09
C ASP A 138 14.37 7.21 17.63
N GLU A 139 13.32 6.43 17.40
CA GLU A 139 12.89 6.07 16.04
C GLU A 139 12.29 7.24 15.29
N VAL A 140 11.44 8.02 15.96
CA VAL A 140 10.96 9.28 15.40
C VAL A 140 12.13 10.19 15.08
N GLY A 141 13.12 10.31 15.97
CA GLY A 141 14.36 11.06 15.72
C GLY A 141 15.09 10.62 14.45
N ARG A 142 15.37 9.32 14.31
CA ARG A 142 16.03 8.76 13.12
C ARG A 142 15.22 8.99 11.84
N CYS A 143 13.90 8.91 11.90
CA CYS A 143 13.04 9.22 10.76
C CYS A 143 13.13 10.69 10.37
N VAL A 144 13.08 11.62 11.33
CA VAL A 144 13.22 13.07 11.05
C VAL A 144 14.55 13.34 10.34
N GLU A 145 15.66 12.86 10.88
CA GLU A 145 16.99 13.05 10.28
C GLU A 145 17.08 12.44 8.88
N ALA A 146 16.50 11.25 8.68
CA ALA A 146 16.48 10.60 7.38
C ALA A 146 15.62 11.38 6.37
N MET A 147 14.47 11.91 6.79
CA MET A 147 13.62 12.77 5.96
C MET A 147 14.38 14.03 5.55
N GLU A 148 14.99 14.74 6.50
CA GLU A 148 15.78 15.95 6.22
C GLU A 148 16.89 15.68 5.22
N ARG A 149 17.67 14.60 5.42
CA ARG A 149 18.73 14.21 4.49
C ARG A 149 18.20 13.83 3.11
N SER A 150 17.05 13.16 3.04
CA SER A 150 16.43 12.77 1.76
C SER A 150 15.85 13.94 0.97
N LEU A 151 15.64 15.08 1.63
CA LEU A 151 15.05 16.30 1.06
C LEU A 151 16.10 17.42 0.91
N ASP A 152 17.38 17.11 1.07
CA ASP A 152 18.46 18.07 0.83
C ASP A 152 18.54 18.40 -0.66
N GLY A 153 18.74 19.68 -0.98
CA GLY A 153 18.63 20.18 -2.35
C GLY A 153 17.21 20.14 -2.94
N CYS A 154 17.13 20.22 -4.28
CA CYS A 154 15.86 20.26 -5.04
C CYS A 154 15.74 19.15 -6.09
N ASP A 155 16.72 18.23 -6.17
CA ASP A 155 16.79 17.13 -7.16
C ASP A 155 15.74 16.02 -6.94
N TRP A 156 15.00 16.08 -5.84
CA TRP A 156 13.88 15.19 -5.51
C TRP A 156 12.50 15.76 -5.91
N VAL A 157 12.43 17.06 -6.24
CA VAL A 157 11.15 17.75 -6.50
C VAL A 157 10.51 17.25 -7.79
N SER A 158 9.41 16.52 -7.63
CA SER A 158 8.59 16.01 -8.73
C SER A 158 7.09 16.24 -8.45
N PRO A 159 6.19 15.99 -9.43
CA PRO A 159 4.75 15.98 -9.19
C PRO A 159 4.30 14.93 -8.16
N LEU A 160 5.10 13.88 -7.94
CA LEU A 160 4.81 12.82 -6.97
C LEU A 160 5.19 13.27 -5.55
N ALA A 161 4.65 12.57 -4.54
CA ALA A 161 5.05 12.76 -3.15
C ALA A 161 6.52 12.36 -2.94
N ALA A 162 7.23 13.08 -2.08
CA ALA A 162 8.61 12.76 -1.74
C ALA A 162 8.71 11.34 -1.15
N PRO A 163 9.71 10.52 -1.53
CA PRO A 163 9.85 9.16 -1.00
C PRO A 163 10.01 9.17 0.52
N VAL A 164 9.46 8.16 1.19
CA VAL A 164 9.67 7.97 2.64
C VAL A 164 10.92 7.11 2.83
N PRO A 165 11.93 7.55 3.59
CA PRO A 165 13.09 6.74 3.92
C PRO A 165 12.70 5.49 4.71
N PRO A 166 13.42 4.36 4.55
CA PRO A 166 13.17 3.13 5.31
C PRO A 166 13.20 3.31 6.84
N ALA A 167 13.97 4.30 7.33
CA ALA A 167 14.03 4.63 8.76
C ALA A 167 12.69 5.12 9.34
N CYS A 168 11.74 5.50 8.49
CA CYS A 168 10.40 5.95 8.89
C CYS A 168 9.33 4.85 8.85
N GLU A 169 9.66 3.64 8.38
CA GLU A 169 8.74 2.50 8.34
C GLU A 169 8.77 1.72 9.67
N GLY A 170 7.63 1.17 10.09
CA GLY A 170 7.50 0.37 11.31
C GLY A 170 7.61 1.16 12.62
N ILE A 171 7.55 2.50 12.58
CA ILE A 171 7.64 3.36 13.77
C ILE A 171 6.36 3.30 14.61
N VAL A 172 5.20 3.23 13.95
CA VAL A 172 3.90 3.12 14.61
C VAL A 172 3.67 1.65 14.95
N ARG A 173 3.78 1.30 16.23
CA ARG A 173 3.60 -0.08 16.71
C ARG A 173 2.27 -0.24 17.42
N GLY A 174 1.45 -1.17 16.94
CA GLY A 174 0.20 -1.51 17.60
C GLY A 174 0.39 -2.22 18.92
N ALA A 175 -0.56 -2.00 19.83
CA ALA A 175 -0.57 -2.52 21.18
C ALA A 175 -1.86 -3.29 21.52
N LEU A 176 -2.80 -3.39 20.56
CA LEU A 176 -4.05 -4.11 20.76
C LEU A 176 -3.90 -5.60 20.48
N ASP A 177 -4.29 -6.43 21.44
CA ASP A 177 -4.28 -7.89 21.33
C ASP A 177 -5.35 -8.42 20.36
N GLU A 178 -5.27 -9.72 20.05
CA GLU A 178 -6.29 -10.39 19.25
C GLU A 178 -7.68 -10.30 19.92
N GLY A 179 -8.71 -10.02 19.12
CA GLY A 179 -10.09 -9.80 19.58
C GLY A 179 -10.39 -8.37 20.01
N ALA A 180 -9.39 -7.49 20.15
CA ALA A 180 -9.61 -6.09 20.51
C ALA A 180 -10.27 -5.30 19.37
N ARG A 181 -11.12 -4.32 19.72
CA ARG A 181 -11.70 -3.37 18.78
C ARG A 181 -10.61 -2.41 18.28
N CYS A 182 -10.50 -2.25 16.96
CA CYS A 182 -9.46 -1.46 16.32
C CYS A 182 -10.02 -0.56 15.22
N ARG A 183 -9.22 0.42 14.80
CA ARG A 183 -9.56 1.37 13.71
C ARG A 183 -8.59 1.30 12.53
N SER A 184 -7.43 0.72 12.79
CA SER A 184 -6.35 0.53 11.84
C SER A 184 -5.60 -0.74 12.21
N SER A 185 -5.03 -1.40 11.23
CA SER A 185 -4.15 -2.55 11.43
C SER A 185 -2.89 -2.17 12.21
N LEU A 186 -2.45 -0.92 12.11
CA LEU A 186 -1.33 -0.39 12.91
C LEU A 186 -1.64 -0.29 14.40
N GLU A 187 -2.90 -0.37 14.81
CA GLU A 187 -3.28 -0.44 16.24
C GLU A 187 -3.15 -1.87 16.79
N CYS A 188 -3.22 -2.89 15.94
CA CYS A 188 -3.11 -4.28 16.36
C CYS A 188 -1.66 -4.70 16.58
N ALA A 189 -1.43 -5.64 17.49
CA ALA A 189 -0.12 -6.25 17.68
C ALA A 189 0.42 -6.87 16.37
N GLY A 190 1.74 -7.01 16.27
CA GLY A 190 2.39 -7.54 15.07
C GLY A 190 1.84 -8.90 14.64
N GLY A 191 1.60 -9.07 13.34
CA GLY A 191 0.98 -10.28 12.76
C GLY A 191 -0.54 -10.28 12.74
N LEU A 192 -1.20 -9.37 13.47
CA LEU A 192 -2.65 -9.19 13.45
C LEU A 192 -3.04 -8.10 12.45
N ARG A 193 -4.28 -8.16 11.93
CA ARG A 193 -4.86 -7.12 11.09
C ARG A 193 -6.19 -6.64 11.67
N CYS A 194 -6.52 -5.38 11.43
CA CYS A 194 -7.81 -4.85 11.81
C CYS A 194 -8.88 -5.26 10.78
N ASP A 195 -9.58 -6.34 11.09
CA ASP A 195 -10.59 -6.93 10.23
C ASP A 195 -11.92 -6.19 10.32
N GLY A 196 -12.54 -5.90 9.19
CA GLY A 196 -13.81 -5.16 9.12
C GLY A 196 -13.70 -3.63 9.29
N ALA A 197 -12.48 -3.08 9.45
CA ALA A 197 -12.31 -1.62 9.52
C ALA A 197 -12.63 -0.95 8.17
N GLY A 198 -13.45 0.10 8.24
CA GLY A 198 -13.84 0.95 7.11
C GLY A 198 -13.63 2.43 7.43
N PRO A 199 -14.11 3.36 6.58
CA PRO A 199 -14.02 4.80 6.82
C PRO A 199 -14.82 5.29 8.05
N THR A 200 -15.89 4.56 8.39
CA THR A 200 -16.82 4.84 9.50
C THR A 200 -16.85 3.73 10.55
N ASP A 201 -16.46 2.52 10.16
CA ASP A 201 -16.60 1.33 10.99
C ASP A 201 -15.28 0.94 11.65
N ALA A 202 -15.34 0.65 12.94
CA ALA A 202 -14.24 0.01 13.65
C ALA A 202 -14.24 -1.49 13.35
N GLY A 203 -13.04 -2.06 13.25
CA GLY A 203 -12.83 -3.49 13.07
C GLY A 203 -12.49 -4.21 14.37
N THR A 204 -11.97 -5.43 14.21
CA THR A 204 -11.42 -6.26 15.28
C THR A 204 -10.05 -6.77 14.88
N CYS A 205 -9.07 -6.72 15.80
CA CYS A 205 -7.76 -7.31 15.58
C CYS A 205 -7.89 -8.83 15.46
N ARG A 206 -7.51 -9.39 14.31
CA ARG A 206 -7.60 -10.83 14.04
C ARG A 206 -6.33 -11.33 13.37
N ALA A 207 -6.05 -12.62 13.55
CA ALA A 207 -5.05 -13.30 12.76
C ALA A 207 -5.37 -13.26 11.25
N PRO A 208 -4.36 -13.43 10.37
CA PRO A 208 -4.54 -13.37 8.94
C PRO A 208 -5.43 -14.51 8.43
N ARG A 209 -6.33 -14.19 7.50
CA ARG A 209 -7.34 -15.13 7.01
C ARG A 209 -6.72 -16.24 6.18
N ALA A 210 -7.13 -17.48 6.41
CA ALA A 210 -6.75 -18.61 5.55
C ALA A 210 -7.48 -18.54 4.18
N ALA A 211 -8.72 -18.08 4.17
CA ALA A 211 -9.56 -17.96 2.97
C ALA A 211 -10.57 -16.81 3.13
N GLY A 212 -11.27 -16.46 2.05
CA GLY A 212 -12.32 -15.44 2.03
C GLY A 212 -11.88 -14.12 1.40
N PRO A 213 -12.69 -13.06 1.49
CA PRO A 213 -12.42 -11.81 0.78
C PRO A 213 -11.22 -11.06 1.36
N CYS A 214 -10.49 -10.37 0.49
CA CYS A 214 -9.36 -9.50 0.83
C CYS A 214 -9.28 -8.25 -0.06
N GLY A 215 -8.43 -7.29 0.31
CA GLY A 215 -8.21 -6.05 -0.44
C GLY A 215 -9.38 -5.08 -0.40
N LEU A 216 -10.22 -5.17 0.66
CA LEU A 216 -11.42 -4.35 0.81
C LEU A 216 -11.21 -3.14 1.72
N SER A 217 -10.30 -3.24 2.69
CA SER A 217 -10.06 -2.17 3.66
C SER A 217 -8.97 -1.19 3.21
N VAL A 218 -9.21 0.09 3.47
CA VAL A 218 -8.18 1.14 3.42
C VAL A 218 -7.76 1.43 4.84
N ASP A 219 -6.47 1.28 5.14
CA ASP A 219 -5.94 1.55 6.46
C ASP A 219 -5.66 3.05 6.63
N ALA A 220 -6.62 3.77 7.23
CA ALA A 220 -6.58 5.23 7.32
C ALA A 220 -5.35 5.73 8.08
N LEU A 221 -5.00 5.10 9.21
CA LEU A 221 -3.82 5.51 9.98
C LEU A 221 -2.53 5.24 9.20
N ALA A 222 -2.40 4.08 8.55
CA ALA A 222 -1.22 3.77 7.73
C ALA A 222 -1.08 4.74 6.55
N ALA A 223 -2.19 5.13 5.92
CA ALA A 223 -2.20 6.11 4.84
C ALA A 223 -1.70 7.48 5.32
N VAL A 224 -2.26 8.02 6.42
CA VAL A 224 -1.87 9.35 6.92
C VAL A 224 -0.51 9.35 7.61
N THR A 225 -0.03 8.22 8.14
CA THR A 225 1.33 8.08 8.69
C THR A 225 2.35 7.57 7.66
N ARG A 226 1.93 7.44 6.40
CA ARG A 226 2.75 6.98 5.27
C ARG A 226 3.52 5.68 5.55
N GLN A 227 2.96 4.79 6.36
CA GLN A 227 3.52 3.46 6.63
C GLN A 227 3.18 2.55 5.45
N THR A 228 3.94 2.63 4.37
CA THR A 228 3.57 1.98 3.11
C THR A 228 3.78 0.46 3.15
N ARG A 229 4.62 -0.01 4.09
CA ARG A 229 4.96 -1.43 4.24
C ARG A 229 4.23 -2.11 5.39
N TYR A 230 3.22 -1.45 5.98
CA TYR A 230 2.48 -1.98 7.12
C TYR A 230 1.87 -3.38 6.86
N ALA A 231 1.45 -3.66 5.62
CA ALA A 231 0.86 -4.95 5.24
C ALA A 231 1.84 -6.13 5.33
N GLU A 232 3.15 -5.89 5.36
CA GLU A 232 4.15 -6.93 5.62
C GLU A 232 4.06 -7.44 7.06
N ALA A 233 3.85 -6.51 8.02
CA ALA A 233 3.69 -6.79 9.44
C ALA A 233 2.24 -7.12 9.85
N HIS A 234 1.26 -6.63 9.09
CA HIS A 234 -0.18 -6.78 9.33
C HIS A 234 -0.90 -7.37 8.09
N PRO A 235 -0.53 -8.61 7.69
CA PRO A 235 -1.06 -9.25 6.51
C PRO A 235 -2.56 -9.55 6.63
N GLU A 236 -3.29 -9.41 5.53
CA GLU A 236 -4.72 -9.75 5.51
C GLU A 236 -4.96 -11.25 5.37
N CYS A 237 -4.11 -11.90 4.58
CA CYS A 237 -4.18 -13.32 4.29
C CYS A 237 -3.00 -14.05 4.93
N ARG A 238 -3.21 -15.32 5.28
CA ARG A 238 -2.12 -16.22 5.71
C ARG A 238 -1.10 -16.42 4.58
N GLY A 239 -1.59 -16.60 3.35
CA GLY A 239 -0.81 -16.53 2.12
C GLY A 239 -0.89 -15.13 1.50
N HIS A 240 -1.55 -15.00 0.36
CA HIS A 240 -1.67 -13.73 -0.37
C HIS A 240 -3.10 -13.43 -0.84
N CYS A 241 -3.31 -12.17 -1.22
CA CYS A 241 -4.57 -11.71 -1.81
C CYS A 241 -4.50 -11.79 -3.34
N ALA A 242 -5.30 -12.68 -3.93
CA ALA A 242 -5.43 -12.83 -5.38
C ALA A 242 -6.89 -12.64 -5.80
N GLY A 243 -7.16 -11.70 -6.70
CA GLY A 243 -8.52 -11.46 -7.20
C GLY A 243 -9.54 -11.14 -6.09
N ARG A 244 -9.13 -10.43 -5.03
CA ARG A 244 -9.92 -10.16 -3.81
C ARG A 244 -10.29 -11.39 -2.99
N ALA A 245 -9.58 -12.51 -3.15
CA ALA A 245 -9.69 -13.67 -2.28
C ALA A 245 -8.33 -14.05 -1.68
N CYS A 246 -8.34 -14.40 -0.39
CA CYS A 246 -7.18 -14.99 0.25
C CYS A 246 -6.95 -16.40 -0.29
N THR A 247 -5.71 -16.67 -0.68
CA THR A 247 -5.26 -17.96 -1.18
C THR A 247 -3.87 -18.28 -0.63
N ASP A 248 -3.45 -19.52 -0.75
CA ASP A 248 -2.12 -19.96 -0.31
C ASP A 248 -1.03 -19.36 -1.18
N ASP A 249 0.16 -19.20 -0.60
CA ASP A 249 1.33 -18.79 -1.35
C ASP A 249 1.77 -19.89 -2.33
N VAL A 250 2.23 -19.46 -3.50
CA VAL A 250 2.88 -20.33 -4.48
C VAL A 250 4.23 -20.76 -3.92
N PRO A 251 4.52 -22.08 -3.87
CA PRO A 251 5.80 -22.58 -3.36
C PRO A 251 6.97 -22.14 -4.26
N LEU A 252 8.19 -22.19 -3.73
CA LEU A 252 9.40 -21.89 -4.50
C LEU A 252 9.48 -22.74 -5.78
N GLY A 253 9.87 -22.09 -6.88
CA GLY A 253 9.88 -22.68 -8.22
C GLY A 253 8.50 -22.84 -8.86
N GLY A 254 7.42 -22.69 -8.10
CA GLY A 254 6.03 -22.71 -8.59
C GLY A 254 5.74 -21.53 -9.52
N ARG A 255 4.75 -21.70 -10.41
CA ARG A 255 4.37 -20.68 -11.39
C ARG A 255 3.66 -19.52 -10.72
N CYS A 256 4.01 -18.30 -11.11
CA CYS A 256 3.41 -17.08 -10.58
C CYS A 256 3.23 -16.03 -11.68
N GLU A 257 2.29 -15.12 -11.43
CA GLU A 257 2.04 -13.95 -12.30
C GLU A 257 2.47 -12.63 -11.62
N ALA A 258 2.45 -12.60 -10.28
CA ALA A 258 2.78 -11.42 -9.49
C ALA A 258 3.66 -11.79 -8.29
N HIS A 259 4.50 -10.88 -7.82
CA HIS A 259 5.37 -11.13 -6.67
C HIS A 259 4.60 -11.47 -5.39
N ALA A 260 3.42 -10.86 -5.20
CA ALA A 260 2.56 -11.13 -4.05
C ALA A 260 2.18 -12.60 -3.94
N ALA A 261 2.07 -13.31 -5.07
CA ALA A 261 1.70 -14.72 -5.09
C ALA A 261 2.73 -15.64 -4.43
N CYS A 262 3.98 -15.22 -4.34
CA CYS A 262 5.06 -16.04 -3.81
C CYS A 262 5.19 -15.99 -2.29
N GLY A 263 4.37 -15.17 -1.62
CA GLY A 263 4.45 -14.94 -0.18
C GLY A 263 5.54 -13.95 0.23
N ARG A 264 5.65 -13.74 1.54
CA ARG A 264 6.56 -12.77 2.15
C ARG A 264 8.03 -13.05 1.81
N GLY A 265 8.77 -11.97 1.48
CA GLY A 265 10.21 -12.02 1.19
C GLY A 265 10.58 -12.67 -0.15
N ARG A 266 9.61 -13.27 -0.84
CA ARG A 266 9.79 -13.96 -2.12
C ARG A 266 9.24 -13.11 -3.26
N ARG A 267 9.58 -13.50 -4.49
CA ARG A 267 9.20 -12.73 -5.68
C ARG A 267 9.01 -13.63 -6.87
N CYS A 268 8.10 -13.22 -7.74
CA CYS A 268 7.91 -13.81 -9.04
C CYS A 268 9.00 -13.35 -10.02
N VAL A 269 9.83 -14.27 -10.49
CA VAL A 269 10.95 -14.02 -11.39
C VAL A 269 10.83 -15.02 -12.54
N ASP A 270 10.77 -14.52 -13.76
CA ASP A 270 10.60 -15.36 -14.96
C ASP A 270 9.42 -16.34 -14.82
N ALA A 271 8.29 -15.81 -14.32
CA ALA A 271 7.06 -16.54 -14.01
C ALA A 271 7.21 -17.66 -12.96
N ARG A 272 8.25 -17.61 -12.11
CA ARG A 272 8.46 -18.56 -11.00
C ARG A 272 8.81 -17.89 -9.68
N CYS A 273 8.32 -18.47 -8.58
CA CYS A 273 8.64 -17.95 -7.26
C CYS A 273 10.09 -18.24 -6.87
N SER A 274 10.79 -17.20 -6.42
CA SER A 274 12.21 -17.24 -6.11
C SER A 274 12.54 -16.42 -4.87
N GLU A 275 13.59 -16.85 -4.17
CA GLU A 275 14.25 -16.12 -3.07
C GLU A 275 15.50 -15.37 -3.54
N ALA A 276 15.87 -15.47 -4.82
CA ALA A 276 17.05 -14.84 -5.38
C ALA A 276 17.10 -13.35 -5.02
N ALA A 277 18.20 -12.87 -4.44
CA ALA A 277 18.35 -11.47 -4.04
C ALA A 277 18.11 -10.52 -5.24
N LEU A 278 17.60 -9.33 -4.96
CA LEU A 278 17.43 -8.33 -6.01
C LEU A 278 18.81 -7.85 -6.50
N PRO A 279 18.99 -7.68 -7.82
CA PRO A 279 20.28 -7.32 -8.38
C PRO A 279 20.72 -5.91 -7.92
N PRO A 280 21.98 -5.72 -7.52
CA PRO A 280 22.52 -4.40 -7.16
C PRO A 280 22.69 -3.52 -8.41
N ALA A 281 23.02 -2.25 -8.21
CA ALA A 281 23.36 -1.35 -9.31
C ALA A 281 24.50 -1.92 -10.18
N GLY A 282 24.37 -1.78 -11.51
CA GLY A 282 25.27 -2.32 -12.53
C GLY A 282 24.86 -3.70 -13.07
N ALA A 283 24.12 -4.50 -12.29
CA ALA A 283 23.68 -5.83 -12.69
C ALA A 283 22.44 -5.79 -13.61
N ALA A 284 22.16 -6.91 -14.29
CA ALA A 284 20.94 -7.06 -15.08
C ALA A 284 19.72 -7.06 -14.16
N CYS A 285 18.61 -6.46 -14.60
CA CYS A 285 17.38 -6.45 -13.84
C CYS A 285 16.81 -7.87 -13.71
N LEU A 286 16.12 -8.11 -12.59
CA LEU A 286 15.41 -9.37 -12.34
C LEU A 286 13.92 -9.12 -12.51
N GLY A 287 13.37 -9.39 -13.69
CA GLY A 287 11.96 -9.09 -14.00
C GLY A 287 11.60 -7.61 -13.83
N GLY A 288 12.51 -6.70 -14.17
CA GLY A 288 12.32 -5.25 -13.99
C GLY A 288 12.57 -4.74 -12.57
N LEU A 289 12.96 -5.61 -11.64
CA LEU A 289 13.29 -5.25 -10.26
C LEU A 289 14.79 -5.11 -10.03
N CYS A 290 15.12 -4.28 -9.04
CA CYS A 290 16.47 -3.99 -8.58
C CYS A 290 16.50 -3.86 -7.06
N ALA A 291 17.70 -3.99 -6.47
CA ALA A 291 17.90 -3.79 -5.05
C ALA A 291 17.49 -2.36 -4.61
N ALA A 292 17.28 -2.18 -3.31
CA ALA A 292 16.91 -0.89 -2.74
C ALA A 292 17.87 0.22 -3.20
N GLY A 293 17.29 1.36 -3.61
CA GLY A 293 18.05 2.50 -4.12
C GLY A 293 18.40 2.44 -5.62
N ALA A 294 18.17 1.31 -6.31
CA ALA A 294 18.34 1.18 -7.75
C ALA A 294 17.00 1.05 -8.48
N ARG A 295 16.99 1.36 -9.77
CA ARG A 295 15.84 1.23 -10.68
C ARG A 295 16.24 0.47 -11.92
N CYS A 296 15.30 -0.28 -12.49
CA CYS A 296 15.55 -0.94 -13.76
C CYS A 296 15.44 0.07 -14.91
N VAL A 297 16.56 0.34 -15.57
CA VAL A 297 16.67 1.21 -16.74
C VAL A 297 17.32 0.39 -17.84
N ASP A 298 16.59 0.18 -18.93
CA ASP A 298 17.07 -0.56 -20.12
C ASP A 298 17.64 -1.94 -19.79
N GLY A 299 16.96 -2.67 -18.90
CA GLY A 299 17.34 -4.03 -18.50
C GLY A 299 18.52 -4.10 -17.52
N ARG A 300 19.03 -2.96 -17.02
CA ARG A 300 20.05 -2.90 -15.98
C ARG A 300 19.60 -2.10 -14.77
N CYS A 301 20.05 -2.52 -13.61
CA CYS A 301 19.87 -1.76 -12.39
C CYS A 301 20.81 -0.57 -12.36
N ALA A 302 20.25 0.63 -12.26
CA ALA A 302 21.01 1.86 -12.17
C ALA A 302 20.58 2.68 -10.96
N ALA A 303 21.51 3.40 -10.36
CA ALA A 303 21.16 4.46 -9.42
C ALA A 303 20.38 5.55 -10.19
N PRO A 304 19.34 6.17 -9.59
CA PRO A 304 18.67 7.30 -10.20
C PRO A 304 19.66 8.45 -10.43
N LYS A 305 19.66 8.97 -11.66
CA LYS A 305 20.50 10.08 -12.11
C LYS A 305 20.22 11.35 -11.31
N ALA A 306 21.28 12.04 -10.93
CA ALA A 306 21.26 13.33 -10.27
C ALA A 306 20.85 14.45 -11.22
N GLU A 307 20.61 15.64 -10.65
CA GLU A 307 20.33 16.85 -11.43
C GLU A 307 21.46 17.18 -12.42
N GLY A 308 21.07 17.61 -13.63
CA GLY A 308 21.98 17.97 -14.72
C GLY A 308 22.40 16.81 -15.63
N GLU A 309 22.24 15.55 -15.20
CA GLU A 309 22.58 14.38 -16.01
C GLU A 309 21.60 14.20 -17.18
N ALA A 310 22.09 13.72 -18.33
CA ALA A 310 21.24 13.45 -19.50
C ALA A 310 20.27 12.28 -19.24
N CYS A 311 19.01 12.41 -19.67
CA CYS A 311 17.97 11.40 -19.50
C CYS A 311 17.08 11.27 -20.73
N ALA A 312 16.44 10.11 -20.91
CA ALA A 312 15.39 9.95 -21.90
C ALA A 312 13.98 9.95 -21.27
N ARG A 313 13.85 9.41 -20.05
CA ARG A 313 12.58 9.21 -19.32
C ARG A 313 12.66 9.67 -17.86
N ASP A 314 11.52 10.06 -17.30
CA ASP A 314 11.40 10.50 -15.90
C ASP A 314 11.92 9.45 -14.90
N GLY A 315 11.71 8.16 -15.19
CA GLY A 315 12.13 7.06 -14.33
C GLY A 315 13.64 6.93 -14.11
N GLU A 316 14.45 7.52 -15.00
CA GLU A 316 15.92 7.54 -14.88
C GLU A 316 16.42 8.52 -13.82
N CYS A 317 15.64 9.56 -13.53
CA CYS A 317 16.04 10.67 -12.67
C CYS A 317 15.55 10.46 -11.23
N ARG A 318 16.20 11.14 -10.28
CA ARG A 318 15.69 11.28 -8.91
C ARG A 318 14.34 12.01 -8.87
N ALA A 319 14.24 13.15 -9.56
CA ALA A 319 13.00 13.89 -9.78
C ALA A 319 12.32 13.52 -11.11
N ALA A 320 12.65 14.23 -12.18
CA ALA A 320 12.04 14.08 -13.49
C ALA A 320 13.04 14.38 -14.61
N CYS A 321 12.72 13.91 -15.82
CA CYS A 321 13.48 14.21 -17.01
C CYS A 321 12.89 15.46 -17.67
N VAL A 322 13.57 16.60 -17.52
CA VAL A 322 13.09 17.89 -18.01
C VAL A 322 13.57 18.09 -19.46
N ARG A 323 12.62 18.28 -20.37
CA ARG A 323 12.89 18.59 -21.77
C ARG A 323 12.76 20.09 -21.98
N ARG A 324 13.75 20.70 -22.64
CA ARG A 324 13.62 22.11 -23.06
C ARG A 324 12.51 22.21 -24.10
N ALA A 325 11.57 23.11 -23.88
CA ALA A 325 10.46 23.30 -24.80
C ALA A 325 10.99 23.81 -26.15
N ARG A 326 10.66 23.08 -27.23
CA ARG A 326 10.94 23.36 -28.66
C ARG A 326 12.40 23.29 -29.11
N GLY A 327 12.71 22.24 -29.89
CA GLY A 327 13.60 22.37 -31.04
C GLY A 327 14.92 21.60 -31.06
N GLY A 328 15.29 20.81 -30.06
CA GLY A 328 16.61 20.14 -30.09
C GLY A 328 16.69 18.83 -29.31
N ALA A 329 16.91 17.74 -30.04
CA ALA A 329 17.26 16.37 -29.62
C ALA A 329 16.24 15.59 -28.76
N ALA A 330 16.22 14.26 -28.94
CA ALA A 330 15.33 13.30 -28.25
C ALA A 330 15.66 13.10 -26.76
N GLY A 331 16.40 14.01 -26.12
CA GLY A 331 16.90 13.91 -24.75
C GLY A 331 16.41 15.03 -23.85
N GLY A 332 16.31 14.75 -22.57
CA GLY A 332 16.18 15.75 -21.50
C GLY A 332 17.41 15.76 -20.60
N VAL A 333 17.34 16.61 -19.58
CA VAL A 333 18.26 16.59 -18.44
C VAL A 333 17.45 16.36 -17.17
N CYS A 334 17.99 15.56 -16.28
CA CYS A 334 17.40 15.34 -14.97
C CYS A 334 17.35 16.66 -14.21
N GLY A 335 16.21 16.96 -13.62
CA GLY A 335 16.01 18.19 -12.88
C GLY A 335 14.66 18.22 -12.19
N MET A 336 14.45 19.28 -11.40
CA MET A 336 13.18 19.48 -10.72
C MET A 336 12.03 19.72 -11.71
N ARG A 337 10.85 19.19 -11.37
CA ARG A 337 9.59 19.51 -12.06
C ARG A 337 8.57 19.96 -11.03
N CYS A 338 8.40 21.27 -10.91
CA CYS A 338 7.31 21.87 -10.16
C CYS A 338 5.97 21.56 -10.85
N ALA A 339 4.92 21.35 -10.06
CA ALA A 339 3.57 21.25 -10.62
C ALA A 339 3.24 22.58 -11.30
N ALA A 340 2.54 22.53 -12.44
CA ALA A 340 1.96 23.75 -13.00
C ALA A 340 1.04 24.38 -11.93
N PRO A 341 1.12 25.70 -11.70
CA PRO A 341 0.23 26.39 -10.77
C PRO A 341 -1.25 26.23 -11.16
#